data_AF-A0A6A7WDJ5-F1
#
_entry.id   AF-A0A6A7WDJ5-F1
#
_cell.length_a   1.000
_cell.length_b   1.000
_cell.length_c   1.000
_cell.angle_alpha   90.00
_cell.angle_beta   90.00
_cell.angle_gamma   90.00
#
_symmetry.space_group_name_H-M   'P 1'
#
loop_
_entity.id
_entity.type
_entity.pdbx_description
1 polymer ?
#
loop_
_entity_poly.entity_id
_entity_poly.type
_entity_poly.pdbx_seq_one_letter_code
_entity_poly.pdbx_strand_id
1 'polypeptide(L)'
;MPNFANEKINNKNMAKDAEIEQVLSLPEGKKQKLRCIYRFCRRIQDFLAKQMRIYKIKFRNIMDEGHFNYNALRHLDEGILAPEQLFRIKLSIISILRKRDAEERMKHSSRESVKSLENEFKESCGKFIFKTTHGDIVPLIEAYTAFSREQQKGTLYRKAEILYQYEMNTK
;
A
#
# COMPACT_ATOMS: atom_id res chain seq x y z
N MET A 1 41.34 8.80 3.00
CA MET A 1 40.13 9.33 2.33
C MET A 1 39.51 8.18 1.54
N PRO A 2 38.32 7.66 1.89
CA PRO A 2 37.70 6.62 1.09
C PRO A 2 36.97 7.24 -0.11
N ASN A 3 37.27 6.70 -1.29
CA ASN A 3 36.63 6.99 -2.57
C ASN A 3 35.12 6.71 -2.50
N PHE A 4 34.31 7.73 -2.70
CA PHE A 4 32.90 7.59 -3.03
C PHE A 4 32.78 7.11 -4.49
N ALA A 5 32.97 5.81 -4.69
CA ALA A 5 32.62 5.17 -5.94
C ALA A 5 31.10 5.18 -6.09
N ASN A 6 30.60 6.12 -6.90
CA ASN A 6 29.38 6.04 -7.72
C ASN A 6 28.45 4.86 -7.35
N GLU A 7 27.66 5.03 -6.30
CA GLU A 7 26.38 4.37 -6.24
C GLU A 7 25.59 4.92 -7.42
N LYS A 8 25.48 4.13 -8.48
CA LYS A 8 24.52 4.34 -9.56
C LYS A 8 23.14 4.44 -8.91
N ILE A 9 22.72 5.65 -8.57
CA ILE A 9 21.34 6.00 -8.29
C ILE A 9 20.57 5.45 -9.48
N ASN A 10 19.69 4.50 -9.19
CA ASN A 10 18.96 3.76 -10.20
C ASN A 10 17.93 4.72 -10.83
N ASN A 11 18.37 5.55 -11.79
CA ASN A 11 17.61 6.61 -12.47
C ASN A 11 16.35 6.12 -13.22
N LYS A 12 16.03 4.82 -13.15
CA LYS A 12 14.85 4.23 -13.79
C LYS A 12 13.53 4.60 -13.13
N ASN A 13 13.53 5.08 -11.89
CA ASN A 13 12.29 5.38 -11.14
C ASN A 13 12.07 6.87 -10.84
N MET A 14 13.04 7.75 -11.16
CA MET A 14 12.88 9.18 -10.97
C MET A 14 11.81 9.72 -11.93
N ALA A 15 10.90 10.52 -11.41
CA ALA A 15 9.94 11.22 -12.25
C ALA A 15 10.68 12.15 -13.22
N LYS A 16 10.17 12.27 -14.44
CA LYS A 16 10.72 13.22 -15.41
C LYS A 16 10.60 14.62 -14.81
N ASP A 17 11.58 15.48 -15.04
CA ASP A 17 11.60 16.85 -14.48
C ASP A 17 10.28 17.60 -14.74
N ALA A 18 9.69 17.41 -15.93
CA ALA A 18 8.38 17.95 -16.29
C ALA A 18 7.22 17.46 -15.40
N GLU A 19 7.23 16.20 -14.95
CA GLU A 19 6.22 15.68 -14.01
C GLU A 19 6.42 16.26 -12.61
N ILE A 20 7.67 16.44 -12.19
CA ILE A 20 8.02 17.07 -10.91
C ILE A 20 7.55 18.52 -10.91
N GLU A 21 7.90 19.31 -11.94
CA GLU A 21 7.44 20.69 -12.10
C GLU A 21 5.92 20.80 -12.12
N GLN A 22 5.23 19.89 -12.81
CA GLN A 22 3.76 19.85 -12.82
C GLN A 22 3.18 19.64 -11.41
N VAL A 23 3.77 18.75 -10.61
CA VAL A 23 3.32 18.50 -9.24
C VAL A 23 3.68 19.68 -8.32
N LEU A 24 4.85 20.28 -8.48
CA LEU A 24 5.33 21.41 -7.68
C LEU A 24 4.62 22.73 -8.00
N SER A 25 4.10 22.89 -9.21
CA SER A 25 3.27 24.05 -9.59
C SER A 25 1.84 23.99 -9.04
N LEU A 26 1.43 22.87 -8.42
CA LEU A 26 0.10 22.78 -7.81
C LEU A 26 -0.08 23.78 -6.67
N PRO A 27 -1.29 24.35 -6.50
CA PRO A 27 -1.62 25.15 -5.32
C PRO A 27 -1.41 24.35 -4.03
N GLU A 28 -1.03 25.02 -2.94
CA GLU A 28 -0.72 24.35 -1.68
C GLU A 28 -1.89 23.52 -1.13
N GLY A 29 -3.13 24.00 -1.28
CA GLY A 29 -4.32 23.22 -0.90
C GLY A 29 -4.45 21.89 -1.67
N LYS A 30 -4.00 21.82 -2.92
CA LYS A 30 -3.94 20.57 -3.70
C LYS A 30 -2.78 19.68 -3.26
N LYS A 31 -1.62 20.27 -2.93
CA LYS A 31 -0.48 19.53 -2.35
C LYS A 31 -0.83 18.89 -1.02
N GLN A 32 -1.54 19.59 -0.13
CA GLN A 32 -2.02 19.02 1.13
C GLN A 32 -2.93 17.80 0.93
N LYS A 33 -3.80 17.83 -0.08
CA LYS A 33 -4.65 16.70 -0.46
C LYS A 33 -3.84 15.52 -1.00
N LEU A 34 -2.81 15.76 -1.82
CA LEU A 34 -1.87 14.71 -2.25
C LEU A 34 -1.14 14.08 -1.07
N ARG A 35 -0.68 14.89 -0.09
CA ARG A 35 -0.07 14.38 1.14
C ARG A 35 -1.04 13.52 1.95
N CYS A 36 -2.30 13.93 2.04
CA CYS A 36 -3.36 13.16 2.70
C CYS A 36 -3.51 11.76 2.05
N ILE A 37 -3.63 11.72 0.72
CA ILE A 37 -3.74 10.47 -0.05
C ILE A 37 -2.50 9.60 0.15
N TYR A 38 -1.30 10.18 0.06
CA TYR A 38 -0.05 9.46 0.27
C TYR A 38 -0.02 8.80 1.65
N ARG A 39 -0.26 9.58 2.71
CA ARG A 39 -0.25 9.09 4.09
C ARG A 39 -1.27 7.97 4.31
N PHE A 40 -2.47 8.10 3.73
CA PHE A 40 -3.50 7.08 3.85
C PHE A 40 -3.09 5.77 3.17
N CYS A 41 -2.67 5.83 1.91
CA CYS A 41 -2.26 4.64 1.16
C CYS A 41 -1.06 3.97 1.83
N ARG A 42 -0.06 4.76 2.27
CA ARG A 42 1.12 4.25 2.97
C ARG A 42 0.77 3.56 4.28
N ARG A 43 -0.11 4.13 5.11
CA ARG A 43 -0.55 3.50 6.37
C ARG A 43 -1.21 2.13 6.13
N ILE A 44 -2.08 2.02 5.12
CA ILE A 44 -2.71 0.73 4.77
C ILE A 44 -1.66 -0.27 4.29
N GLN A 45 -0.76 0.17 3.42
CA GLN A 45 0.32 -0.66 2.89
C GLN A 45 1.22 -1.21 4.00
N ASP A 46 1.66 -0.35 4.92
CA ASP A 46 2.50 -0.74 6.06
C ASP A 46 1.77 -1.73 6.99
N PHE A 47 0.46 -1.52 7.20
CA PHE A 47 -0.38 -2.47 7.94
C PHE A 47 -0.41 -3.83 7.25
N LEU A 48 -0.72 -3.90 5.96
CA LEU A 48 -0.77 -5.16 5.22
C LEU A 48 0.59 -5.87 5.20
N ALA A 49 1.68 -5.14 5.01
CA ALA A 49 3.04 -5.67 5.09
C ALA A 49 3.38 -6.23 6.48
N LYS A 50 2.89 -5.60 7.56
CA LYS A 50 3.00 -6.15 8.92
C LYS A 50 2.19 -7.44 9.08
N GLN A 51 0.97 -7.50 8.56
CA GLN A 51 0.13 -8.71 8.62
C GLN A 51 0.78 -9.86 7.85
N MET A 52 1.33 -9.60 6.66
CA MET A 52 2.08 -10.60 5.91
C MET A 52 3.24 -11.19 6.71
N ARG A 53 3.99 -10.35 7.44
CA ARG A 53 5.06 -10.81 8.34
C ARG A 53 4.54 -11.68 9.48
N ILE A 54 3.47 -11.26 10.16
CA ILE A 54 2.84 -12.01 11.27
C ILE A 54 2.43 -13.41 10.80
N TYR A 55 1.77 -13.49 9.65
CA TYR A 55 1.28 -14.76 9.10
C TYR A 55 2.30 -15.49 8.22
N LYS A 56 3.56 -15.04 8.16
CA LYS A 56 4.61 -15.64 7.31
C LYS A 56 4.15 -15.84 5.85
N ILE A 57 3.44 -14.85 5.30
CA ILE A 57 3.02 -14.80 3.90
C ILE A 57 4.13 -14.10 3.11
N LYS A 58 4.72 -14.81 2.15
CA LYS A 58 5.77 -14.25 1.29
C LYS A 58 5.14 -13.46 0.15
N PHE A 59 5.88 -12.50 -0.41
CA PHE A 59 5.44 -11.73 -1.59
C PHE A 59 5.02 -12.62 -2.76
N ARG A 60 5.72 -13.74 -2.99
CA ARG A 60 5.35 -14.70 -4.04
C ARG A 60 3.95 -15.28 -3.85
N ASN A 61 3.53 -15.54 -2.61
CA ASN A 61 2.17 -16.02 -2.34
C ASN A 61 1.13 -14.99 -2.76
N ILE A 62 1.41 -13.70 -2.55
CA ILE A 62 0.52 -12.60 -2.98
C ILE A 62 0.53 -12.44 -4.50
N MET A 63 1.68 -12.60 -5.15
CA MET A 63 1.75 -12.60 -6.63
C MET A 63 0.84 -13.65 -7.23
N ASP A 64 0.96 -14.89 -6.73
CA ASP A 64 0.25 -16.05 -7.27
C ASP A 64 -1.25 -15.95 -6.99
N GLU A 65 -1.63 -15.59 -5.76
CA GLU A 65 -3.04 -15.53 -5.35
C GLU A 65 -3.76 -14.27 -5.86
N GLY A 66 -3.06 -13.14 -5.93
CA GLY A 66 -3.62 -11.84 -6.32
C GLY A 66 -3.49 -11.53 -7.81
N HIS A 67 -2.86 -12.43 -8.58
CA HIS A 67 -2.55 -12.26 -10.00
C HIS A 67 -1.84 -10.91 -10.28
N PHE A 68 -0.85 -10.58 -9.44
CA PHE A 68 -0.04 -9.38 -9.65
C PHE A 68 1.10 -9.66 -10.62
N ASN A 69 1.36 -8.71 -11.51
CA ASN A 69 2.64 -8.67 -12.23
C ASN A 69 3.76 -8.36 -11.22
N TYR A 70 4.93 -8.98 -11.37
CA TYR A 70 6.13 -8.74 -10.57
C TYR A 70 6.44 -7.25 -10.39
N ASN A 71 6.30 -6.45 -11.46
CA ASN A 71 6.54 -5.01 -11.41
C ASN A 71 5.55 -4.24 -10.50
N ALA A 72 4.31 -4.73 -10.36
CA ALA A 72 3.29 -4.06 -9.56
C ALA A 72 3.53 -4.18 -8.05
N LEU A 73 4.24 -5.21 -7.59
CA LEU A 73 4.53 -5.44 -6.17
C LEU A 73 5.91 -4.91 -5.74
N ARG A 74 6.81 -4.61 -6.68
CA ARG A 74 8.09 -3.93 -6.37
C ARG A 74 7.87 -2.55 -5.73
N HIS A 75 6.72 -1.91 -6.01
CA HIS A 75 6.29 -0.66 -5.38
C HIS A 75 5.84 -0.79 -3.91
N LEU A 76 5.76 -2.01 -3.33
CA LEU A 76 5.48 -2.17 -1.90
C LEU A 76 6.58 -1.56 -1.01
N ASP A 77 7.82 -1.54 -1.51
CA ASP A 77 8.96 -0.98 -0.79
C ASP A 77 9.35 0.41 -1.30
N GLU A 78 9.17 0.71 -2.59
CA GLU A 78 9.69 1.91 -3.24
C GLU A 78 8.65 3.08 -3.36
N GLY A 79 7.36 2.82 -3.07
CA GLY A 79 6.28 3.77 -3.34
C GLY A 79 4.98 3.57 -2.57
N ILE A 80 3.88 4.14 -3.09
CA ILE A 80 2.51 3.87 -2.63
C ILE A 80 1.71 3.12 -3.69
N LEU A 81 0.95 2.12 -3.26
CA LEU A 81 0.00 1.43 -4.10
C LEU A 81 -1.36 2.12 -4.13
N ALA A 82 -2.06 1.96 -5.25
CA ALA A 82 -3.45 2.38 -5.36
C ALA A 82 -4.36 1.57 -4.43
N PRO A 83 -5.47 2.13 -3.90
CA PRO A 83 -6.46 1.44 -3.07
C PRO A 83 -6.94 0.12 -3.66
N GLU A 84 -7.10 0.04 -4.97
CA GLU A 84 -7.53 -1.17 -5.66
C GLU A 84 -6.47 -2.28 -5.55
N GLN A 85 -5.19 -1.93 -5.62
CA GLN A 85 -4.09 -2.87 -5.43
C GLN A 85 -3.99 -3.28 -3.96
N LEU A 86 -4.11 -2.34 -3.01
CA LEU A 86 -4.14 -2.63 -1.58
C LEU A 86 -5.31 -3.56 -1.21
N PHE A 87 -6.47 -3.36 -1.84
CA PHE A 87 -7.64 -4.21 -1.67
C PHE A 87 -7.40 -5.63 -2.20
N ARG A 88 -6.77 -5.77 -3.38
CA ARG A 88 -6.37 -7.08 -3.92
C ARG A 88 -5.37 -7.80 -3.01
N ILE A 89 -4.41 -7.10 -2.42
CA ILE A 89 -3.49 -7.69 -1.43
C ILE A 89 -4.27 -8.20 -0.22
N LYS A 90 -5.19 -7.40 0.32
CA LYS A 90 -6.06 -7.81 1.44
C LYS A 90 -6.85 -9.08 1.12
N LEU A 91 -7.46 -9.15 -0.07
CA LEU A 91 -8.21 -10.35 -0.51
C LEU A 91 -7.30 -11.57 -0.67
N SER A 92 -6.09 -11.38 -1.18
CA SER A 92 -5.09 -12.45 -1.34
C SER A 92 -4.68 -13.02 0.03
N ILE A 93 -4.44 -12.16 1.02
CA ILE A 93 -4.16 -12.60 2.40
C ILE A 93 -5.33 -13.42 2.95
N ILE A 94 -6.57 -12.95 2.81
CA ILE A 94 -7.76 -13.68 3.25
C ILE A 94 -7.83 -15.07 2.61
N SER A 95 -7.63 -15.15 1.28
CA SER A 95 -7.67 -16.43 0.56
C SER A 95 -6.60 -17.40 1.05
N ILE A 96 -5.36 -16.93 1.22
CA ILE A 96 -4.24 -17.75 1.73
C ILE A 96 -4.54 -18.27 3.14
N LEU A 97 -5.02 -17.41 4.04
CA LEU A 97 -5.35 -17.80 5.41
C LEU A 97 -6.52 -18.79 5.46
N ARG A 98 -7.52 -18.61 4.61
CA ARG A 98 -8.64 -19.55 4.47
C ARG A 98 -8.19 -20.93 4.03
N LYS A 99 -7.28 -21.01 3.05
CA LYS A 99 -6.69 -22.30 2.59
C LYS A 99 -5.95 -23.00 3.74
N ARG A 100 -5.16 -22.26 4.51
CA ARG A 100 -4.46 -22.80 5.69
C ARG A 100 -5.42 -23.26 6.79
N ASP A 101 -6.45 -22.48 7.09
CA ASP A 101 -7.50 -22.88 8.05
C ASP A 101 -8.19 -24.18 7.61
N ALA A 102 -8.41 -24.38 6.31
CA ALA A 102 -8.99 -25.62 5.78
C ALA A 102 -8.03 -26.81 5.91
N GLU A 103 -6.75 -26.62 5.57
CA GLU A 103 -5.71 -27.65 5.72
C GLU A 103 -5.54 -28.10 7.18
N GLU A 104 -5.55 -27.17 8.14
CA GLU A 104 -5.43 -27.49 9.57
C GLU A 104 -6.66 -28.24 10.10
N ARG A 105 -7.87 -27.88 9.66
CA ARG A 105 -9.09 -28.63 10.02
C ARG A 105 -9.09 -30.06 9.49
N MET A 106 -8.50 -30.30 8.31
CA MET A 106 -8.39 -31.67 7.77
C MET A 106 -7.40 -32.53 8.57
N LYS A 107 -6.36 -31.92 9.16
CA LYS A 107 -5.36 -32.63 9.98
C LYS A 107 -5.89 -32.96 11.38
N HIS A 108 -6.71 -32.09 11.95
CA HIS A 108 -7.23 -32.24 13.31
C HIS A 108 -8.71 -32.65 13.27
N SER A 109 -8.98 -33.96 13.10
CA SER A 109 -10.34 -34.51 12.99
C SER A 109 -11.13 -34.55 14.31
N SER A 110 -10.58 -34.06 15.42
CA SER A 110 -11.21 -34.15 16.75
C SER A 110 -11.29 -32.80 17.47
N ARG A 111 -12.50 -32.26 17.53
CA ARG A 111 -13.17 -31.45 18.58
C ARG A 111 -12.46 -30.28 19.30
N GLU A 112 -11.20 -29.95 19.05
CA GLU A 112 -10.61 -28.70 19.53
C GLU A 112 -10.88 -27.57 18.53
N SER A 113 -11.42 -26.46 19.01
CA SER A 113 -11.70 -25.28 18.18
C SER A 113 -10.39 -24.65 17.72
N VAL A 114 -9.91 -25.06 16.54
CA VAL A 114 -8.77 -24.42 15.91
C VAL A 114 -9.12 -22.95 15.65
N LYS A 115 -8.39 -22.05 16.29
CA LYS A 115 -8.54 -20.61 16.12
C LYS A 115 -8.31 -20.25 14.64
N SER A 116 -9.32 -19.65 14.01
CA SER A 116 -9.25 -19.28 12.59
C SER A 116 -8.31 -18.10 12.36
N LEU A 117 -7.28 -18.32 11.55
CA LEU A 117 -6.36 -17.27 11.14
C LEU A 117 -7.08 -16.23 10.25
N GLU A 118 -8.02 -16.67 9.42
CA GLU A 118 -8.85 -15.77 8.59
C GLU A 118 -9.63 -14.78 9.47
N ASN A 119 -10.29 -15.27 10.53
CA ASN A 119 -11.08 -14.42 11.42
C ASN A 119 -10.20 -13.46 12.22
N GLU A 120 -9.06 -13.92 12.74
CA GLU A 120 -8.10 -13.06 13.44
C GLU A 120 -7.60 -11.91 12.55
N PHE A 121 -7.29 -12.20 11.29
CA PHE A 121 -6.89 -11.17 10.33
C PHE A 121 -8.02 -10.18 10.05
N LYS A 122 -9.26 -10.66 9.87
CA LYS A 122 -10.43 -9.79 9.65
C LYS A 122 -10.68 -8.86 10.83
N GLU A 123 -10.59 -9.37 12.06
CA GLU A 123 -10.69 -8.56 13.27
C GLU A 123 -9.59 -7.50 13.34
N SER A 124 -8.34 -7.88 13.01
CA SER A 124 -7.22 -6.96 12.95
C SER A 124 -7.46 -5.83 11.93
N CYS A 125 -7.99 -6.19 10.75
CA CYS A 125 -8.40 -5.22 9.73
C CYS A 125 -9.51 -4.29 10.24
N GLY A 126 -10.53 -4.83 10.92
CA GLY A 126 -11.62 -4.04 11.49
C GLY A 126 -11.11 -3.01 12.50
N LYS A 127 -10.24 -3.43 13.43
CA LYS A 127 -9.59 -2.54 14.40
C LYS A 127 -8.74 -1.47 13.72
N PHE A 128 -8.00 -1.83 12.68
CA PHE A 128 -7.17 -0.89 11.93
C PHE A 128 -8.04 0.15 11.20
N ILE A 129 -9.08 -0.28 10.46
CA ILE A 129 -9.98 0.63 9.76
C ILE A 129 -10.61 1.60 10.75
N PHE A 130 -11.18 1.10 11.85
CA PHE A 130 -11.80 1.93 12.89
C PHE A 130 -10.85 3.03 13.40
N LYS A 131 -9.59 2.68 13.69
CA LYS A 131 -8.55 3.66 14.09
C LYS A 131 -8.23 4.66 13.00
N THR A 132 -8.18 4.22 11.75
CA THR A 132 -7.80 5.08 10.61
C THR A 132 -8.94 6.02 10.19
N THR A 133 -10.19 5.66 10.46
CA THR A 133 -11.37 6.45 10.10
C THR A 133 -11.83 7.42 11.20
N HIS A 134 -11.29 7.33 12.42
CA HIS A 134 -11.72 8.13 13.59
C HIS A 134 -11.23 9.59 13.63
N GLY A 135 -11.09 10.25 12.47
CA GLY A 135 -10.73 11.68 12.37
C GLY A 135 -10.24 12.12 10.99
N ASP A 136 -9.73 11.19 10.19
CA ASP A 136 -9.07 11.49 8.91
C ASP A 136 -9.96 11.24 7.67
N ILE A 137 -11.21 10.78 7.85
CA ILE A 137 -12.03 10.33 6.72
C ILE A 137 -12.58 11.48 5.86
N VAL A 138 -12.98 12.59 6.48
CA VAL A 138 -13.52 13.76 5.74
C VAL A 138 -12.44 14.41 4.87
N PRO A 139 -11.23 14.74 5.39
CA PRO A 139 -10.15 15.26 4.55
C PRO A 139 -9.75 14.32 3.42
N LEU A 140 -9.81 13.00 3.64
CA LEU A 140 -9.51 12.01 2.62
C LEU A 140 -10.56 11.97 1.51
N ILE A 141 -11.84 12.03 1.85
CA ILE A 141 -12.95 12.11 0.88
C ILE A 141 -12.81 13.38 0.04
N GLU A 142 -12.53 14.52 0.67
CA GLU A 142 -12.29 15.79 -0.03
C GLU A 142 -11.07 15.70 -0.96
N ALA A 143 -10.01 15.02 -0.52
CA ALA A 143 -8.80 14.83 -1.32
C ALA A 143 -9.09 13.99 -2.58
N TYR A 144 -9.77 12.84 -2.44
CA TYR A 144 -10.17 12.03 -3.60
C TYR A 144 -11.10 12.78 -4.54
N THR A 145 -12.08 13.51 -3.99
CA THR A 145 -13.02 14.32 -4.79
C THR A 145 -12.29 15.38 -5.62
N ALA A 146 -11.29 16.05 -5.03
CA ALA A 146 -10.50 17.09 -5.71
C ALA A 146 -9.64 16.56 -6.87
N PHE A 147 -9.39 15.26 -6.93
CA PHE A 147 -8.55 14.60 -7.92
C PHE A 147 -9.28 13.46 -8.66
N SER A 148 -10.62 13.51 -8.72
CA SER A 148 -11.44 12.46 -9.32
C SER A 148 -11.06 12.15 -10.77
N ARG A 149 -10.71 13.16 -11.57
CA ARG A 149 -10.22 12.99 -12.95
C ARG A 149 -8.85 12.31 -12.99
N GLU A 150 -7.93 12.69 -12.12
CA GLU A 150 -6.61 12.07 -12.01
C GLU A 150 -6.69 10.62 -11.52
N GLN A 151 -7.66 10.31 -10.66
CA GLN A 151 -7.98 8.96 -10.20
C GLN A 151 -8.44 8.10 -11.39
N GLN A 152 -9.39 8.58 -12.20
CA GLN A 152 -9.85 7.87 -13.40
C GLN A 152 -8.72 7.60 -14.40
N LYS A 153 -7.77 8.54 -14.51
CA LYS A 153 -6.60 8.41 -15.39
C LYS A 153 -5.46 7.59 -14.77
N GLY A 154 -5.58 7.11 -13.53
CA GLY A 154 -4.53 6.34 -12.84
C GLY A 154 -3.28 7.15 -12.47
N THR A 155 -3.32 8.48 -12.55
CA THR A 155 -2.14 9.35 -12.33
C THR A 155 -2.04 9.88 -10.90
N LEU A 156 -3.11 9.76 -10.11
CA LEU A 156 -3.22 10.35 -8.78
C LEU A 156 -2.10 9.89 -7.83
N TYR A 157 -1.91 8.57 -7.72
CA TYR A 157 -0.95 7.99 -6.78
C TYR A 157 0.49 8.31 -7.19
N ARG A 158 0.78 8.39 -8.49
CA ARG A 158 2.07 8.86 -9.00
C ARG A 158 2.34 10.31 -8.60
N LYS A 159 1.36 11.22 -8.74
CA LYS A 159 1.51 12.62 -8.31
C LYS A 159 1.75 12.74 -6.80
N ALA A 160 1.05 11.92 -6.01
CA ALA A 160 1.23 11.89 -4.57
C ALA A 160 2.62 11.36 -4.16
N GLU A 161 3.11 10.33 -4.84
CA GLU A 161 4.46 9.79 -4.67
C GLU A 161 5.54 10.79 -5.05
N ILE A 162 5.42 11.46 -6.21
CA ILE A 162 6.37 12.48 -6.67
C ILE A 162 6.52 13.60 -5.64
N LEU A 163 5.40 14.13 -5.15
CA LEU A 163 5.42 15.20 -4.15
C LEU A 163 6.16 14.76 -2.88
N TYR A 164 5.87 13.56 -2.40
CA TYR A 164 6.50 13.03 -1.20
C TYR A 164 8.01 12.80 -1.38
N GLN A 165 8.42 12.17 -2.48
CA GLN A 165 9.83 11.91 -2.76
C GLN A 165 10.63 13.22 -2.87
N TYR A 166 10.07 14.23 -3.55
CA TYR A 166 10.69 15.55 -3.62
C TYR A 166 10.86 16.15 -2.22
N GLU A 167 9.79 16.18 -1.42
CA GLU A 167 9.82 16.75 -0.06
C GLU A 167 10.76 16.02 0.91
N MET A 168 11.04 14.73 0.69
CA MET A 168 11.99 13.98 1.52
C MET A 168 13.44 14.16 1.07
N ASN A 169 13.67 14.38 -0.23
CA ASN A 169 15.02 14.56 -0.78
C ASN A 169 15.53 16.01 -0.66
N THR A 170 14.64 16.98 -0.43
CA THR A 170 15.00 18.39 -0.24
C THR A 170 14.94 18.87 1.22
N LYS A 171 14.84 17.94 2.18
CA LYS A 171 14.90 18.22 3.63
C LYS A 171 16.22 17.73 4.20
#